data_AF-A0A527GPE5-F1
#
_entry.id   AF-A0A527GPE5-F1
#
_cell.length_a   1.000
_cell.length_b   1.000
_cell.length_c   1.000
_cell.angle_alpha   90.00
_cell.angle_beta   90.00
_cell.angle_gamma   90.00
#
_symmetry.space_group_name_H-M   'P 1'
#
loop_
_entity.id
_entity.type
_entity.pdbx_description
1 polymer ?
#
loop_
_entity_poly.entity_id
_entity_poly.type
_entity_poly.pdbx_seq_one_letter_code
_entity_poly.pdbx_strand_id
1 'polypeptide(L)' 'MAAAAKSIAEMFDGKRAYDAAGFRAAAEALRARTGRAMIAEFPAGTLGERSWAKTEIDQARLEFESL' A
#
# COMPACT_ATOMS: atom_id res chain seq x y z
N MET A 1 4.49 -3.30 3.33
CA MET A 1 4.11 -1.96 2.84
C MET A 1 4.28 -0.90 3.94
N ALA A 2 3.56 -0.98 5.07
CA ALA A 2 3.65 -0.01 6.17
C ALA A 2 5.09 0.25 6.70
N ALA A 3 5.90 -0.80 6.90
CA ALA A 3 7.28 -0.66 7.34
C ALA A 3 8.17 0.09 6.32
N ALA A 4 7.98 -0.18 5.03
CA ALA A 4 8.72 0.50 3.95
C ALA A 4 8.32 1.98 3.87
N ALA A 5 7.00 2.27 3.93
CA ALA A 5 6.49 3.63 3.97
C ALA A 5 7.01 4.40 5.21
N LYS A 6 7.02 3.75 6.38
CA LYS A 6 7.57 4.32 7.61
C LYS A 6 9.05 4.67 7.48
N SER A 7 9.87 3.77 6.92
CA SER A 7 11.29 4.04 6.70
C SER A 7 11.52 5.27 5.83
N ILE A 8 10.75 5.41 4.74
CA ILE A 8 10.82 6.58 3.86
C ILE A 8 10.36 7.83 4.63
N ALA A 9 9.23 7.77 5.33
CA ALA A 9 8.70 8.90 6.09
C ALA A 9 9.70 9.39 7.16
N GLU A 10 10.35 8.50 7.89
CA GLU A 10 11.38 8.85 8.88
C GLU A 10 12.61 9.54 8.25
N MET A 11 12.98 9.17 7.01
CA MET A 11 14.07 9.84 6.28
C MET A 11 13.69 11.28 5.89
N PHE A 12 12.46 11.50 5.43
CA PHE A 12 11.97 12.84 5.06
C PHE A 12 11.69 13.73 6.27
N ASP A 13 11.25 13.15 7.37
CA ASP A 13 10.97 13.84 8.64
C ASP A 13 12.24 14.08 9.48
N GLY A 14 13.42 13.71 8.97
CA GLY A 14 14.71 13.88 9.66
C GLY A 14 14.91 13.00 10.91
N LYS A 15 13.95 12.11 11.22
CA LYS A 15 14.03 11.13 12.32
C LYS A 15 15.03 10.01 12.05
N ARG A 16 15.40 9.82 10.79
CA ARG A 16 16.42 8.90 10.33
C ARG A 16 17.31 9.61 9.32
N ALA A 17 18.62 9.33 9.35
CA ALA A 17 19.53 9.81 8.32
C ALA A 17 19.11 9.28 6.94
N TYR A 18 19.23 10.12 5.92
CA TYR A 18 18.95 9.70 4.56
C TYR A 18 19.95 8.62 4.12
N ASP A 19 19.43 7.48 3.69
CA ASP A 19 20.18 6.40 3.06
C ASP A 19 19.56 6.12 1.69
N ALA A 20 20.29 6.39 0.62
CA ALA A 20 19.83 6.21 -0.75
C ALA A 20 19.54 4.73 -1.07
N ALA A 21 20.33 3.80 -0.54
CA ALA A 21 20.14 2.37 -0.79
C ALA A 21 18.87 1.86 -0.06
N GLY A 22 18.73 2.21 1.22
CA GLY A 22 17.54 1.92 2.02
C GLY A 22 16.28 2.56 1.46
N PHE A 23 16.35 3.81 0.99
CA PHE A 23 15.23 4.49 0.33
C PHE A 23 14.80 3.73 -0.93
N ARG A 24 15.75 3.37 -1.80
CA ARG A 24 15.45 2.64 -3.04
C ARG A 24 14.82 1.28 -2.76
N ALA A 25 15.37 0.52 -1.82
CA ALA A 25 14.82 -0.78 -1.43
C ALA A 25 13.38 -0.65 -0.89
N ALA A 26 13.12 0.35 -0.04
CA ALA A 26 11.79 0.63 0.46
C ALA A 26 10.82 1.04 -0.66
N ALA A 27 11.25 1.88 -1.60
CA ALA A 27 10.46 2.32 -2.75
C ALA A 27 10.13 1.15 -3.69
N GLU A 28 11.10 0.27 -3.99
CA GLU A 28 10.88 -0.94 -4.79
C GLU A 28 9.89 -1.90 -4.10
N ALA A 29 10.00 -2.07 -2.78
CA ALA A 29 9.06 -2.88 -2.01
C ALA A 29 7.63 -2.32 -2.01
N LEU A 30 7.46 -0.99 -2.05
CA LEU A 30 6.15 -0.36 -2.24
C LEU A 30 5.65 -0.60 -3.66
N ARG A 31 6.46 -0.28 -4.67
CA ARG A 31 6.12 -0.45 -6.09
C ARG A 31 5.69 -1.88 -6.44
N ALA A 32 6.34 -2.89 -5.86
CA ALA A 32 6.01 -4.29 -6.11
C ALA A 32 4.62 -4.71 -5.56
N ARG A 33 4.06 -3.94 -4.63
CA ARG A 33 2.85 -4.29 -3.89
C ARG A 33 1.70 -3.31 -4.09
N THR A 34 1.88 -2.23 -4.85
CA THR A 34 0.83 -1.22 -5.14
C THR A 34 0.19 -1.44 -6.51
N GLY A 35 -0.87 -0.68 -6.81
CA GLY A 35 -1.61 -0.76 -8.07
C GLY A 35 -2.35 -2.08 -8.22
N ARG A 36 -2.28 -2.69 -9.41
CA ARG A 36 -2.99 -3.95 -9.74
C ARG A 36 -2.74 -5.08 -8.75
N ALA A 37 -1.52 -5.19 -8.20
CA ALA A 37 -1.21 -6.21 -7.21
C ALA A 37 -1.99 -6.01 -5.90
N MET A 38 -2.23 -4.75 -5.50
CA MET A 38 -3.03 -4.45 -4.32
C MET A 38 -4.52 -4.64 -4.58
N ILE A 39 -5.00 -4.19 -5.74
CA ILE A 39 -6.41 -4.34 -6.14
C ILE A 39 -6.83 -5.81 -6.18
N ALA A 40 -5.93 -6.71 -6.62
CA ALA A 40 -6.18 -8.14 -6.67
C ALA A 40 -6.45 -8.79 -5.29
N GLU A 41 -6.01 -8.17 -4.19
CA GLU A 41 -6.30 -8.62 -2.82
C GLU A 41 -7.73 -8.31 -2.36
N PHE A 42 -8.49 -7.56 -3.17
CA PHE A 42 -9.90 -7.19 -2.91
C PHE A 42 -10.81 -7.79 -3.99
N PRO A 43 -11.01 -9.12 -4.00
CA PRO A 43 -11.92 -9.78 -4.94
C PRO A 43 -13.36 -9.27 -4.78
N ALA A 44 -14.06 -9.09 -5.89
CA ALA A 44 -15.43 -8.57 -5.87
C ALA A 44 -16.39 -9.53 -5.17
N GLY A 45 -17.30 -8.98 -4.36
CA GLY A 45 -18.37 -9.74 -3.70
C GLY A 45 -17.93 -10.51 -2.46
N THR A 46 -16.69 -10.32 -1.99
CA THR A 46 -16.23 -10.88 -0.73
C THR A 46 -15.22 -9.96 -0.05
N LEU A 47 -15.35 -9.84 1.27
CA LEU A 47 -14.40 -9.08 2.08
C LEU A 47 -13.26 -9.96 2.59
N GLY A 48 -13.39 -11.28 2.51
CA GLY A 48 -12.53 -12.25 3.21
C GLY A 48 -12.86 -12.39 4.69
N GLU A 49 -12.49 -13.52 5.30
CA GLU A 49 -12.77 -13.77 6.71
C GLU A 49 -12.03 -12.80 7.63
N ARG A 50 -12.74 -12.22 8.62
CA ARG A 50 -12.18 -11.29 9.62
C ARG A 50 -11.49 -10.06 9.02
N SER A 51 -11.93 -9.65 7.83
CA SER A 51 -11.41 -8.48 7.15
C SER A 51 -11.97 -7.18 7.72
N TRP A 52 -11.14 -6.14 7.69
CA TRP A 52 -11.53 -4.76 7.97
C TRP A 52 -11.94 -4.01 6.69
N ALA A 53 -11.90 -4.67 5.53
CA ALA A 53 -12.38 -4.10 4.28
C ALA A 53 -13.87 -3.76 4.40
N LYS A 54 -14.27 -2.62 3.84
CA LYS A 54 -15.65 -2.16 3.86
C LYS A 54 -16.38 -2.57 2.59
N THR A 55 -17.69 -2.80 2.68
CA THR A 55 -18.56 -3.11 1.54
C THR A 55 -18.54 -2.05 0.42
N GLU A 56 -18.20 -0.82 0.78
CA GLU A 56 -18.10 0.35 -0.09
C GLU A 56 -17.00 0.19 -1.13
N ILE A 57 -15.99 -0.66 -0.88
CA ILE A 57 -14.97 -1.01 -1.87
C ILE A 57 -15.61 -1.69 -3.10
N ASP A 58 -16.64 -2.51 -2.87
CA ASP A 58 -17.39 -3.14 -3.97
C ASP A 58 -18.41 -2.20 -4.59
N GLN A 59 -19.07 -1.36 -3.79
CA GLN A 59 -20.07 -0.42 -4.28
C GLN A 59 -19.45 0.68 -5.16
N ALA A 60 -18.25 1.14 -4.81
CA ALA A 60 -17.47 2.15 -5.51
C ALA A 60 -16.27 1.52 -6.23
N ARG A 61 -16.50 0.38 -6.91
CA ARG A 61 -15.43 -0.44 -7.48
C ARG A 61 -14.56 0.33 -8.48
N LEU A 62 -15.18 1.11 -9.36
CA LEU A 62 -14.45 1.89 -10.36
C LEU A 62 -13.59 2.98 -9.71
N GLU A 63 -14.09 3.66 -8.67
CA GLU A 63 -13.31 4.63 -7.92
C GLU A 63 -12.14 3.96 -7.18
N PHE A 64 -12.39 2.81 -6.55
CA PHE A 64 -11.38 2.07 -5.82
C PHE A 64 -10.22 1.58 -6.73
N GLU A 65 -10.54 1.09 -7.93
CA GLU A 65 -9.54 0.64 -8.91
C GLU A 65 -8.72 1.79 -9.52
N SER A 66 -9.18 3.03 -9.35
CA SER A 66 -8.52 4.23 -9.87
C SER A 66 -7.46 4.84 -8.92
N LEU A 67 -7.33 4.32 -7.69
CA LEU A 67 -6.40 4.78 -6.63
C LEU A 67 -4.96 4.29 -6.83
#